data_AF-A0A1Q7CGZ1-F1
#
_entry.id   AF-A0A1Q7CGZ1-F1
#
_cell.length_a   1.000
_cell.length_b   1.000
_cell.length_c   1.000
_cell.angle_alpha   90.00
_cell.angle_beta   90.00
_cell.angle_gamma   90.00
#
_symmetry.space_group_name_H-M   'P 1'
#
loop_
_entity.id
_entity.type
_entity.pdbx_description
1 polymer ?
#
loop_
_entity_poly.entity_id
_entity_poly.type
_entity_poly.pdbx_seq_one_letter_code
_entity_poly.pdbx_strand_id
1 'polypeptide(L)'
;MKLLFLGVLIFALVSYAGVASLLGPSQALPTSHFVDITDAAGIRFKHISAPDKKYIVESMSGGVALFDYDKDGCLDIYFTNAWAIQDGPWAF
;
A
#
# COMPACT_ATOMS: atom_id res chain seq x y z
N MET A 1 13.31 31.66 56.21
CA MET A 1 12.26 30.70 55.82
C MET A 1 11.51 31.11 54.53
N LYS A 2 11.06 32.36 54.36
CA LYS A 2 10.31 32.83 53.17
C LYS A 2 11.04 32.70 51.81
N LEU A 3 12.37 32.89 51.78
CA LEU A 3 13.18 32.83 50.55
C LEU A 3 13.40 31.39 50.04
N LEU A 4 13.44 30.40 50.93
CA LEU A 4 13.56 28.98 50.58
C LEU A 4 12.28 28.47 49.89
N PHE A 5 11.11 28.90 50.36
CA PHE A 5 9.82 28.55 49.74
C PHE A 5 9.67 29.11 48.32
N LEU A 6 10.12 30.35 48.08
CA LEU A 6 10.07 30.97 46.76
C LEU A 6 11.00 30.25 45.76
N GLY A 7 12.19 29.85 46.20
CA GLY A 7 13.15 29.10 45.37
C GLY A 7 12.63 27.72 44.96
N VAL A 8 12.00 26.98 45.87
CA VAL A 8 11.40 25.66 45.58
C VAL A 8 10.22 25.79 44.61
N LEU A 9 9.40 26.85 44.75
CA LEU A 9 8.27 27.10 43.85
C LEU A 9 8.73 27.40 42.42
N ILE A 10 9.77 28.23 42.26
CA ILE A 10 10.36 28.56 40.96
C ILE A 10 10.97 27.31 40.32
N PHE A 11 11.71 26.52 41.10
CA PHE A 11 12.31 25.28 40.59
C PHE A 11 11.25 24.26 40.14
N ALA A 12 10.16 24.11 40.89
CA ALA A 12 9.04 23.24 40.52
C ALA A 12 8.35 23.71 39.23
N LEU A 13 8.15 25.02 39.05
CA LEU A 13 7.56 25.61 37.85
C LEU A 13 8.44 25.40 36.61
N VAL A 14 9.76 25.62 36.73
CA VAL A 14 10.71 25.40 35.64
C VAL A 14 10.80 23.91 35.27
N SER A 15 10.78 23.03 36.27
CA SER A 15 10.76 21.58 36.06
C SER A 15 9.48 21.13 35.34
N TYR A 16 8.32 21.65 35.75
CA TYR A 16 7.04 21.32 35.13
C TYR A 16 6.95 21.81 33.68
N ALA A 17 7.39 23.05 33.41
CA ALA A 17 7.45 23.58 32.05
C ALA A 17 8.41 22.79 31.15
N GLY A 18 9.55 22.34 31.70
CA GLY A 18 10.51 21.50 30.98
C GLY A 18 9.93 20.13 30.60
N VAL A 19 9.20 19.48 31.52
CA VAL A 19 8.55 18.18 31.25
C VAL A 19 7.39 18.33 30.25
N ALA A 20 6.62 19.42 30.31
CA ALA A 20 5.53 19.68 29.38
C ALA A 20 6.01 19.82 27.91
N SER A 21 7.18 20.42 27.69
CA SER A 21 7.79 20.52 26.34
C SER A 21 8.26 19.19 25.75
N LEU A 22 8.51 18.17 26.60
CA LEU A 22 8.86 16.82 26.13
C LEU A 22 7.64 16.03 25.66
N LEU A 23 6.43 16.45 26.06
CA LEU A 23 5.16 15.85 25.66
C LEU A 23 4.56 16.53 24.43
N GLY A 24 5.42 17.00 23.51
CA GLY A 24 5.01 17.65 22.27
C GLY A 24 3.88 16.90 21.55
N PRO A 25 3.06 17.60 20.76
CA PRO A 25 1.85 17.02 20.18
C PRO A 25 2.19 15.72 19.45
N SER A 26 1.44 14.65 19.73
CA SER A 26 1.53 13.41 19.00
C SER A 26 1.17 13.70 17.54
N GLN A 27 2.17 13.66 16.66
CA GLN A 27 1.96 13.88 15.25
C GLN A 27 1.09 12.72 14.72
N ALA A 28 -0.15 13.01 14.36
CA ALA A 28 -1.01 12.02 13.72
C ALA A 28 -0.34 11.57 12.42
N LEU A 29 -0.20 10.25 12.24
CA LEU A 29 0.36 9.72 11.01
C LEU A 29 -0.53 10.14 9.83
N PRO A 30 0.05 10.60 8.71
CA PRO A 30 -0.73 10.91 7.53
C PRO A 30 -1.53 9.68 7.12
N THR A 31 -2.83 9.85 6.93
CA THR A 31 -3.70 8.78 6.46
C THR A 31 -3.47 8.60 4.96
N SER A 32 -2.87 7.48 4.58
CA SER A 32 -2.73 7.10 3.17
C SER A 32 -4.05 6.54 2.66
N HIS A 33 -4.57 7.14 1.58
CA HIS A 33 -5.77 6.65 0.90
C HIS A 33 -5.36 5.85 -0.34
N PHE A 34 -5.98 4.70 -0.54
CA PHE A 34 -5.89 3.99 -1.81
C PHE A 34 -6.90 4.59 -2.78
N VAL A 35 -6.44 4.89 -3.99
CA VAL A 35 -7.26 5.45 -5.07
C VAL A 35 -7.17 4.50 -6.25
N ASP A 36 -8.33 4.13 -6.80
CA ASP A 36 -8.39 3.38 -8.04
C ASP A 36 -8.10 4.32 -9.22
N ILE A 37 -7.02 4.03 -9.95
CA ILE A 37 -6.61 4.77 -11.15
C ILE A 37 -6.65 3.90 -12.41
N THR A 38 -7.32 2.74 -12.38
CA THR A 38 -7.36 1.76 -13.49
C THR A 38 -7.77 2.42 -14.81
N ASP A 39 -8.84 3.21 -14.78
CA ASP A 39 -9.34 3.92 -15.96
C ASP A 39 -8.41 5.06 -16.40
N ALA A 40 -7.88 5.84 -15.44
CA ALA A 40 -6.99 6.96 -15.72
C ALA A 40 -5.64 6.50 -16.31
N ALA A 41 -5.18 5.31 -15.90
CA ALA A 41 -3.99 4.65 -16.45
C ALA A 41 -4.27 3.92 -17.77
N GLY A 42 -5.52 3.90 -18.26
CA GLY A 42 -5.88 3.25 -19.52
C GLY A 42 -5.82 1.72 -19.50
N ILE A 43 -5.85 1.09 -18.33
CA ILE A 43 -5.73 -0.36 -18.19
C ILE A 43 -7.06 -1.03 -18.57
N ARG A 44 -7.04 -1.84 -19.64
CA ARG A 44 -8.22 -2.59 -20.15
C ARG A 44 -8.05 -4.11 -20.12
N PHE A 45 -7.01 -4.60 -19.44
CA PHE A 45 -6.70 -6.02 -19.37
C PHE A 45 -7.83 -6.81 -18.70
N LYS A 46 -8.16 -7.98 -19.27
CA LYS A 46 -9.09 -8.95 -18.69
C LYS A 46 -8.38 -10.29 -18.57
N HIS A 47 -8.24 -10.76 -17.34
CA HIS A 47 -7.74 -12.11 -17.08
C HIS A 47 -8.75 -13.15 -17.58
N ILE A 48 -8.25 -14.18 -18.25
CA ILE A 48 -9.06 -15.26 -18.80
C ILE A 48 -8.84 -16.48 -17.90
N SER A 49 -9.95 -17.03 -17.42
CA SER A 49 -9.99 -18.30 -16.69
C SER A 49 -11.22 -19.10 -17.14
N ALA A 50 -11.16 -20.42 -16.97
CA ALA A 50 -12.21 -21.34 -17.35
C ALA A 50 -12.68 -22.16 -16.13
N PRO A 51 -13.28 -21.51 -15.11
CA PRO A 51 -13.64 -22.15 -13.84
C PRO A 51 -14.71 -23.24 -13.98
N ASP A 52 -15.43 -23.25 -15.10
CA ASP A 52 -16.42 -24.26 -15.48
C ASP A 52 -15.79 -25.57 -15.98
N LYS A 53 -14.50 -25.56 -16.34
CA LYS A 53 -13.77 -26.74 -16.85
C LYS A 53 -13.28 -27.63 -15.71
N LYS A 54 -14.17 -28.48 -15.21
CA LYS A 54 -13.92 -29.36 -14.05
C LYS A 54 -12.74 -30.34 -14.18
N TYR A 55 -12.28 -30.60 -15.39
CA TYR A 55 -11.21 -31.57 -15.67
C TYR A 55 -9.88 -30.92 -16.09
N ILE A 56 -9.80 -29.59 -16.11
CA ILE A 56 -8.56 -28.86 -16.35
C ILE A 56 -8.05 -28.34 -15.01
N VAL A 57 -6.85 -28.75 -14.62
CA VAL A 57 -6.18 -28.19 -13.45
C VAL A 57 -5.56 -26.85 -13.85
N GLU A 58 -6.24 -25.75 -13.54
CA GLU A 58 -5.70 -24.40 -13.73
C GLU A 58 -4.64 -24.10 -12.64
N SER A 59 -3.36 -24.28 -12.99
CA SER A 59 -2.24 -23.92 -12.12
C SER A 59 -1.73 -22.53 -12.52
N MET A 60 -2.39 -21.48 -12.01
CA MET A 60 -2.08 -20.06 -12.28
C MET A 60 -2.13 -19.65 -13.75
N SER A 61 -3.32 -19.34 -14.26
CA SER A 61 -3.52 -18.89 -15.64
C SER A 61 -3.03 -17.46 -15.91
N GLY A 62 -2.51 -16.71 -14.93
CA GLY A 62 -2.12 -15.32 -15.14
C GLY A 62 -1.28 -14.68 -14.02
N GLY A 63 -0.96 -13.41 -14.20
CA GLY A 63 -0.09 -12.64 -13.31
C GLY A 63 0.22 -11.24 -13.84
N VAL A 64 0.94 -10.46 -13.03
CA VAL A 64 1.39 -9.11 -13.37
C VAL A 64 2.84 -8.92 -12.93
N ALA A 65 3.64 -8.26 -13.76
CA ALA A 65 4.96 -7.79 -13.42
C ALA A 65 5.02 -6.26 -13.55
N LEU A 66 5.71 -5.61 -12.61
CA LEU A 66 5.94 -4.18 -12.57
C LEU A 66 7.44 -3.92 -12.61
N PHE A 67 7.91 -3.24 -13.64
CA PHE A 67 9.32 -2.87 -13.80
C PHE A 67 9.44 -1.75 -14.82
N ASP A 68 10.48 -0.92 -14.70
CA ASP A 68 10.81 0.11 -15.68
C ASP A 68 11.67 -0.53 -16.80
N TYR A 69 11.04 -0.85 -17.92
CA TYR A 69 11.66 -1.57 -19.05
C TYR A 69 12.49 -0.65 -19.92
N ASP A 70 11.97 0.54 -20.22
CA ASP A 70 12.58 1.49 -21.18
C ASP A 70 13.42 2.59 -20.51
N LYS A 71 13.42 2.65 -19.17
CA LYS A 71 14.19 3.56 -18.32
C LYS A 71 13.69 5.01 -18.36
N ASP A 72 12.40 5.21 -18.58
CA ASP A 72 11.78 6.54 -18.52
C ASP A 72 11.45 7.01 -17.08
N GLY A 73 11.64 6.13 -16.09
CA GLY A 73 11.35 6.39 -14.69
C GLY A 73 9.90 6.15 -14.29
N CYS A 74 9.05 5.69 -15.22
CA CYS A 74 7.73 5.15 -14.95
C CYS A 74 7.81 3.63 -14.79
N LEU A 75 6.89 3.06 -13.99
CA LEU A 75 6.76 1.60 -13.94
C LEU A 75 5.89 1.13 -15.12
N ASP A 76 6.43 0.23 -15.93
CA ASP A 76 5.65 -0.50 -16.92
C ASP A 76 4.88 -1.65 -16.28
N ILE A 77 3.75 -1.98 -16.89
CA ILE A 77 2.88 -3.06 -16.46
C ILE A 77 2.85 -4.14 -17.54
N TYR A 78 3.28 -5.35 -17.18
CA TYR A 78 3.20 -6.51 -18.05
C TYR A 78 2.25 -7.56 -17.46
N PHE A 79 1.19 -7.89 -18.20
CA PHE A 79 0.21 -8.91 -17.80
C PHE A 79 0.50 -10.25 -18.48
N THR A 80 0.49 -11.33 -17.70
CA THR A 80 0.49 -12.70 -18.24
C THR A 80 -0.92 -13.27 -18.21
N ASN A 81 -1.27 -14.02 -19.25
CA ASN A 81 -2.56 -14.69 -19.35
C ASN A 81 -2.43 -15.99 -20.16
N ALA A 82 -3.19 -17.01 -19.80
CA ALA A 82 -3.26 -18.29 -20.50
C ALA A 82 -4.40 -18.27 -21.51
N TRP A 83 -4.28 -19.12 -22.54
CA TRP A 83 -5.36 -19.34 -23.49
C TRP A 83 -6.39 -20.31 -22.90
N ALA A 84 -7.67 -19.96 -22.97
CA ALA A 84 -8.74 -20.88 -22.57
C ALA A 84 -8.87 -22.01 -23.60
N ILE A 85 -8.86 -23.26 -23.13
CA ILE A 85 -9.13 -24.42 -23.97
C ILE A 85 -10.61 -24.37 -24.40
N GLN A 86 -10.84 -24.39 -25.71
CA GLN A 86 -12.18 -24.43 -26.29
C GLN A 86 -12.70 -25.87 -26.30
N ASP A 87 -13.98 -26.07 -25.99
CA ASP A 87 -14.61 -27.38 -26.21
C ASP A 87 -14.90 -27.54 -27.70
N GLY A 88 -14.27 -28.54 -28.31
CA GLY A 88 -14.53 -28.92 -29.69
C GLY A 88 -14.16 -30.39 -29.92
N PRO A 89 -14.68 -31.05 -30.97
CA PRO A 89 -14.45 -32.47 -31.23
C PRO A 89 -12.97 -32.83 -31.48
N TRP A 90 -12.09 -31.83 -31.58
CA TRP A 90 -10.66 -31.98 -31.85
C TRP A 90 -9.78 -31.21 -30.84
N ALA A 91 -10.32 -30.83 -29.68
CA ALA A 91 -9.50 -30.30 -28.60
C ALA A 91 -8.73 -31.47 -27.96
N PHE A 92 -7.40 -31.45 -28.04
CA PHE A 92 -6.50 -32.34 -27.28
C PHE A 92 -6.19 -31.73 -25.91
#